data_AF-A0A350RKH4-F1
#
_entry.id   AF-A0A350RKH4-F1
#
_cell.length_a   1.000
_cell.length_b   1.000
_cell.length_c   1.000
_cell.angle_alpha   90.00
_cell.angle_beta   90.00
_cell.angle_gamma   90.00
#
_symmetry.space_group_name_H-M   'P 1'
#
loop_
_entity.id
_entity.type
_entity.pdbx_description
1 polymer ?
#
loop_
_entity_poly.entity_id
_entity_poly.type
_entity_poly.pdbx_seq_one_letter_code
_entity_poly.pdbx_strand_id
1 'polypeptide(L)' 'MLRELEQLGRPRHEVQFSLTIERALPQTSGEVDEFGTLLGELVDDGIEHFVLDFGNPETADEADLFIEQVMKPLRN' A
#
# COMPACT_ATOMS: atom_id res chain seq x y z
N MET A 1 15.97 4.46 -4.17
CA MET A 1 15.24 5.45 -4.98
C MET A 1 15.05 6.80 -4.28
N LEU A 2 14.13 7.00 -3.31
CA LEU A 2 13.98 8.32 -2.64
C LEU A 2 15.27 8.84 -1.98
N ARG A 3 16.00 7.94 -1.29
CA ARG A 3 17.31 8.26 -0.70
C ARG A 3 18.34 8.73 -1.74
N GLU A 4 18.28 8.20 -2.96
CA GLU A 4 19.21 8.57 -4.03
C GLU A 4 18.85 9.94 -4.61
N LEU A 5 17.56 10.26 -4.72
CA LEU A 5 17.09 11.58 -5.14
C LEU A 5 17.53 12.68 -4.17
N GLU A 6 17.47 12.43 -2.86
CA GLU A 6 18.00 13.37 -1.86
C GLU A 6 19.51 13.56 -2.00
N GLN A 7 20.27 12.49 -2.24
CA GLN A 7 21.72 12.57 -2.46
C GLN A 7 22.08 13.38 -3.71
N LEU A 8 21.18 13.43 -4.70
CA LEU A 8 21.31 14.25 -5.91
C LEU A 8 20.80 15.69 -5.73
N GLY A 9 20.42 16.08 -4.51
CA GLY A 9 19.98 17.44 -4.17
C GLY A 9 18.49 17.70 -4.42
N ARG A 10 17.69 16.66 -4.68
CA ARG A 10 16.22 16.79 -4.80
C ARG A 10 15.56 16.36 -3.49
N PRO A 11 15.05 17.29 -2.67
CA PRO A 11 14.51 16.95 -1.36
C PRO A 11 13.23 16.12 -1.50
N ARG A 12 13.02 15.13 -0.62
CA ARG A 12 11.87 14.21 -0.68
C ARG A 12 10.52 14.89 -0.79
N HIS A 13 10.30 15.97 -0.04
CA HIS A 13 9.03 16.69 0.00
C HIS A 13 8.67 17.41 -1.32
N GLU A 14 9.61 17.50 -2.28
CA GLU A 14 9.35 18.01 -3.64
C GLU A 14 9.06 16.90 -4.66
N VAL A 15 9.03 15.64 -4.22
CA VAL A 15 8.80 14.47 -5.08
C VAL A 15 7.56 13.71 -4.62
N GLN A 16 6.50 13.76 -5.42
CA GLN A 16 5.31 12.97 -5.19
C GLN A 16 5.33 11.74 -6.09
N PHE A 17 5.24 10.55 -5.47
CA PHE A 17 5.04 9.29 -6.18
C PHE A 17 3.61 8.84 -5.99
N SER A 18 3.02 8.35 -7.08
CA SER A 18 1.76 7.61 -7.06
C SER A 18 2.04 6.23 -7.64
N LEU A 19 1.62 5.18 -6.94
CA LEU A 19 1.72 3.81 -7.40
C LEU A 19 0.32 3.22 -7.56
N THR A 20 0.06 2.55 -8.67
CA THR A 20 -1.10 1.66 -8.79
C THR A 20 -0.66 0.24 -8.52
N ILE A 21 -1.33 -0.44 -7.60
CA ILE A 21 -1.07 -1.85 -7.25
C ILE A 21 -2.30 -2.64 -7.67
N GLU A 22 -2.13 -3.51 -8.68
CA GLU A 22 -3.15 -4.44 -9.11
C GLU A 22 -2.98 -5.76 -8.35
N ARG A 23 -3.89 -6.04 -7.42
CA ARG A 23 -3.89 -7.25 -6.59
C ARG A 23 -5.29 -7.47 -6.04
N ALA A 24 -5.80 -8.69 -6.12
CA ALA A 24 -7.10 -9.05 -5.53
C ALA A 24 -7.14 -8.82 -4.01
N LEU A 25 -8.35 -8.65 -3.46
CA LEU A 25 -8.57 -8.56 -2.01
C LEU A 25 -8.07 -9.84 -1.32
N PRO A 26 -7.39 -9.72 -0.15
CA PRO A 26 -6.98 -10.88 0.62
C PRO A 26 -8.21 -11.63 1.15
N GLN A 27 -8.15 -12.96 1.14
CA GLN A 27 -9.21 -13.87 1.60
C GLN A 27 -8.75 -14.74 2.77
N THR A 28 -7.45 -14.82 3.02
CA THR A 28 -6.86 -15.64 4.09
C THR A 28 -5.97 -14.81 5.00
N SER A 29 -5.70 -15.31 6.21
CA SER A 29 -4.80 -14.63 7.14
C SER A 29 -3.37 -14.48 6.58
N GLY A 30 -2.89 -15.47 5.83
CA GLY A 30 -1.57 -15.38 5.18
C GLY A 30 -1.54 -14.28 4.12
N GLU A 31 -2.60 -14.16 3.33
CA GLU A 31 -2.71 -13.08 2.33
C GLU A 31 -2.84 -11.70 2.99
N VAL A 32 -3.53 -11.60 4.13
CA VAL A 32 -3.58 -10.37 4.94
C VAL A 32 -2.18 -9.96 5.39
N ASP A 33 -1.39 -10.90 5.93
CA ASP A 33 -0.03 -10.63 6.40
C ASP A 33 0.88 -10.18 5.24
N GLU A 34 0.78 -10.84 4.08
CA GLU A 34 1.51 -10.46 2.87
C GLU A 34 1.12 -9.06 2.38
N PHE A 35 -0.18 -8.73 2.37
CA PHE A 35 -0.65 -7.43 1.92
C PHE A 35 -0.20 -6.32 2.86
N GLY A 36 -0.31 -6.55 4.18
CA GLY A 36 0.17 -5.63 5.21
C GLY A 36 1.67 -5.38 5.09
N THR A 37 2.46 -6.43 4.89
CA THR A 37 3.91 -6.33 4.70
C THR A 37 4.25 -5.48 3.48
N LEU A 38 3.64 -5.78 2.33
CA LEU A 38 3.86 -5.03 1.08
C LEU A 38 3.56 -3.54 1.25
N LEU A 39 2.40 -3.19 1.80
CA LEU A 39 2.03 -1.77 1.96
C LEU A 39 2.88 -1.08 3.02
N GLY A 40 3.24 -1.78 4.10
CA GLY A 40 4.15 -1.27 5.12
C GLY A 40 5.52 -0.92 4.55
N GLU A 41 6.10 -1.79 3.72
CA GLU A 41 7.36 -1.53 3.03
C GLU A 41 7.29 -0.28 2.13
N LEU A 42 6.18 -0.09 1.41
CA LEU A 42 6.00 1.11 0.57
C LEU A 42 5.90 2.39 1.39
N VAL A 43 5.22 2.35 2.53
CA VAL A 43 5.16 3.48 3.48
C VAL A 43 6.54 3.77 4.05
N ASP A 44 7.29 2.75 4.46
CA ASP A 44 8.66 2.89 4.97
C ASP A 44 9.62 3.46 3.91
N ASP A 45 9.39 3.14 2.64
CA ASP A 45 10.10 3.71 1.50
C ASP A 45 9.68 5.15 1.16
N GLY A 46 8.69 5.71 1.86
CA GLY A 46 8.23 7.10 1.73
C GLY A 46 7.17 7.31 0.66
N ILE A 47 6.48 6.26 0.23
CA ILE A 47 5.32 6.38 -0.67
C ILE A 47 4.10 6.74 0.17
N GLU A 48 3.59 7.95 -0.05
CA GLU A 48 2.42 8.46 0.68
C GLU A 48 1.10 8.18 -0.02
N HIS A 49 1.14 7.92 -1.34
CA HIS A 49 -0.05 7.76 -2.17
C HIS A 49 0.07 6.52 -3.05
N PHE A 50 -0.82 5.56 -2.84
CA PHE A 50 -1.01 4.44 -3.75
C PHE A 50 -2.50 4.16 -3.94
N VAL A 51 -2.83 3.70 -5.15
CA VAL A 51 -4.17 3.30 -5.56
C VAL A 51 -4.18 1.77 -5.66
N LEU A 52 -5.15 1.14 -5.02
CA LEU A 52 -5.33 -0.31 -5.08
C LEU A 52 -6.41 -0.63 -6.10
N ASP A 53 -6.07 -1.49 -7.05
CA ASP A 53 -7.02 -2.10 -7.98
C ASP A 53 -7.24 -3.56 -7.57
N PHE A 54 -8.43 -3.82 -7.02
CA PHE A 54 -8.83 -5.14 -6.52
C PHE A 54 -9.46 -6.03 -7.60
N GLY A 55 -9.54 -5.57 -8.84
CA GLY A 55 -10.23 -6.26 -9.92
C GLY A 55 -11.74 -6.27 -9.71
N ASN A 56 -12.35 -7.45 -9.70
CA ASN A 56 -13.81 -7.62 -9.67
C ASN A 56 -14.25 -8.49 -8.47
N PRO A 57 -14.30 -7.92 -7.25
CA PRO A 57 -14.89 -8.61 -6.10
C PRO A 57 -16.37 -8.94 -6.36
N GLU A 58 -16.84 -10.07 -5.85
CA GLU A 58 -18.23 -10.51 -6.07
C GLU A 58 -19.19 -9.77 -5.14
N THR A 59 -18.72 -9.38 -3.95
CA THR A 59 -19.49 -8.69 -2.91
C THR A 59 -18.67 -7.57 -2.26
N ALA A 60 -19.35 -6.56 -1.71
CA ALA A 60 -18.68 -5.47 -1.01
C ALA A 60 -17.99 -5.93 0.28
N ASP A 61 -18.55 -6.93 0.94
CA ASP A 61 -18.14 -7.48 2.23
C ASP A 61 -16.74 -8.13 2.16
N GLU A 62 -16.27 -8.52 0.97
CA GLU A 62 -14.90 -9.00 0.75
C GLU A 62 -13.84 -7.95 1.13
N ALA A 63 -14.19 -6.66 1.08
CA ALA A 63 -13.28 -5.59 1.48
C ALA A 63 -13.16 -5.44 3.00
N ASP A 64 -14.08 -6.00 3.79
CA ASP A 64 -14.07 -5.84 5.26
C ASP A 64 -12.80 -6.42 5.87
N LEU A 65 -12.34 -7.58 5.37
CA LEU A 65 -11.11 -8.21 5.85
C LEU A 65 -9.90 -7.29 5.62
N PHE A 66 -9.78 -6.73 4.41
CA PHE A 66 -8.74 -5.78 4.06
C PHE A 66 -8.80 -4.50 4.92
N ILE A 67 -9.99 -3.93 5.07
CA ILE A 67 -10.19 -2.69 5.85
C ILE A 67 -9.77 -2.89 7.30
N GLU A 68 -10.24 -3.96 7.93
CA GLU A 68 -10.01 -4.22 9.35
C GLU A 68 -8.57 -4.64 9.64
N GLN A 69 -8.00 -5.53 8.82
CA GLN A 69 -6.75 -6.20 9.16
C GLN A 69 -5.52 -5.66 8.42
N VAL A 70 -5.70 -4.94 7.31
CA VAL A 70 -4.59 -4.35 6.54
C VAL A 70 -4.61 -2.83 6.65
N MET A 71 -5.72 -2.19 6.28
CA MET A 71 -5.78 -0.73 6.15
C MET A 71 -5.75 -0.01 7.50
N LYS A 72 -6.50 -0.48 8.50
CA LYS A 72 -6.53 0.14 9.84
C LYS A 72 -5.15 0.15 10.52
N PRO A 73 -4.39 -0.96 10.57
CA PRO A 73 -3.05 -0.97 11.17
C PRO A 73 -2.07 0.01 10.53
N LEU A 74 -2.14 0.22 9.21
CA LEU A 74 -1.24 1.12 8.47
C LEU A 74 -1.50 2.61 8.69
N ARG A 75 -2.65 2.97 9.29
CA ARG A 75 -3.05 4.37 9.52
C ARG A 75 -2.75 4.87 10.93
N ASN A 76 -2.18 4.03 11.80
CA ASN A 76 -1.90 4.35 13.21
C ASN A 76 -0.46 4.79 13.44
#